data_AF-V9PGL3-F1
#
_entry.id   AF-V9PGL3-F1
#
_cell.length_a   1.000
_cell.length_b   1.000
_cell.length_c   1.000
_cell.angle_alpha   90.00
_cell.angle_beta   90.00
_cell.angle_gamma   90.00
#
_symmetry.space_group_name_H-M   'P 1'
#
loop_
_entity.id
_entity.type
_entity.pdbx_description
1 polymer ?
#
loop_
_entity_poly.entity_id
_entity_poly.type
_entity_poly.pdbx_seq_one_letter_code
_entity_poly.pdbx_strand_id
1 'polypeptide(L)'
;DRALVALQGPRAEAVLCELWADVASMRFMDVAEADLHDVTCIISRSGYTGEDGFEISIPATSAVDVTQRLLEHPDVLAIGLGARDSLRLEAGLCLYGNDIDTGTTPVEAALEWAIQ
;
A
#
# COMPACT_ATOMS: atom_id res chain seq x y z
N ASP A 1 -3.84 0.00 18.65
CA ASP A 1 -3.91 -0.94 17.51
C ASP A 1 -4.40 -0.24 16.25
N ARG A 2 -3.86 -0.64 15.09
CA ARG A 2 -4.17 -0.08 13.77
C ARG A 2 -4.41 -1.22 12.77
N ALA A 3 -5.23 -0.96 11.76
CA ALA A 3 -5.36 -1.80 10.57
C ALA A 3 -4.53 -1.20 9.43
N LEU A 4 -4.24 -2.02 8.40
CA LEU A 4 -3.55 -1.58 7.20
C LEU A 4 -4.39 -1.92 5.97
N VAL A 5 -4.63 -0.92 5.13
CA VAL A 5 -5.30 -1.06 3.83
C VAL A 5 -4.36 -0.54 2.76
N ALA A 6 -4.24 -1.26 1.65
CA ALA A 6 -3.47 -0.81 0.49
C ALA A 6 -4.43 -0.39 -0.63
N LEU A 7 -4.31 0.85 -1.09
CA LEU A 7 -4.98 1.36 -2.28
C LEU A 7 -3.94 1.40 -3.40
N GLN A 8 -4.09 0.55 -4.42
CA GLN A 8 -3.05 0.31 -5.42
C GLN A 8 -3.65 0.34 -6.83
N GLY A 9 -2.92 0.94 -7.77
CA GLY A 9 -3.32 1.05 -9.18
C GLY A 9 -3.14 2.45 -9.73
N PRO A 10 -3.22 2.62 -11.07
CA PRO A 10 -2.92 3.88 -11.77
C PRO A 10 -3.87 5.04 -11.42
N ARG A 11 -4.97 4.76 -10.71
CA ARG A 11 -5.96 5.74 -10.27
C ARG A 11 -5.88 6.03 -8.77
N ALA A 12 -5.00 5.35 -8.02
CA ALA A 12 -4.93 5.45 -6.56
C ALA A 12 -4.67 6.88 -6.07
N GLU A 13 -3.77 7.63 -6.72
CA GLU A 13 -3.51 9.04 -6.38
C GLU A 13 -4.76 9.89 -6.60
N ALA A 14 -5.45 9.73 -7.73
CA ALA A 14 -6.66 10.50 -8.02
C ALA A 14 -7.77 10.23 -6.99
N VAL A 15 -7.98 8.96 -6.63
CA VAL A 15 -8.95 8.56 -5.60
C VAL A 15 -8.60 9.17 -4.25
N LEU A 16 -7.34 9.05 -3.82
CA LEU A 16 -6.93 9.53 -2.50
C LEU A 16 -6.89 11.07 -2.43
N CYS A 17 -6.62 11.74 -3.56
CA CYS A 17 -6.70 13.21 -3.68
C CYS A 17 -8.08 13.77 -3.35
N GLU A 18 -9.15 13.02 -3.63
CA GLU A 18 -10.52 13.45 -3.29
C GLU A 18 -10.75 13.52 -1.78
N LEU A 19 -9.99 12.75 -1.01
CA LEU A 19 -10.05 12.71 0.46
C LEU A 19 -9.01 13.63 1.09
N TRP A 20 -7.81 13.70 0.49
CA TRP A 20 -6.69 14.49 0.97
C TRP A 20 -5.80 14.95 -0.19
N ALA A 21 -5.96 16.21 -0.60
CA ALA A 21 -5.32 16.75 -1.80
C ALA A 21 -3.78 16.80 -1.76
N ASP A 22 -3.16 16.91 -0.57
CA ASP A 22 -1.70 17.02 -0.47
C ASP A 22 -0.98 15.71 -0.85
N VAL A 23 -1.71 14.60 -0.97
CA VAL A 23 -1.18 13.32 -1.44
C VAL A 23 -0.47 13.42 -2.80
N ALA A 24 -0.92 14.34 -3.68
CA ALA A 24 -0.31 14.59 -4.97
C ALA A 24 1.15 15.09 -4.88
N SER A 25 1.54 15.64 -3.73
CA SER A 25 2.92 16.10 -3.48
C SER A 25 3.85 15.01 -2.95
N MET A 26 3.30 13.88 -2.49
CA MET A 26 4.09 12.77 -1.97
C MET A 26 4.84 12.09 -3.10
N ARG A 27 6.12 11.81 -2.89
CA ARG A 27 6.94 10.98 -3.76
C ARG A 27 6.97 9.56 -3.23
N PHE A 28 7.46 8.62 -4.04
CA PHE A 28 7.67 7.24 -3.60
C PHE A 28 8.46 7.20 -2.29
N MET A 29 7.97 6.40 -1.32
CA MET A 29 8.50 6.26 0.04
C MET A 29 8.34 7.48 0.97
N ASP A 30 7.68 8.56 0.55
CA ASP A 30 7.26 9.60 1.50
C ASP A 30 6.15 9.05 2.42
N VAL A 31 6.11 9.57 3.66
CA VAL A 31 5.13 9.23 4.69
C VAL A 31 4.54 10.51 5.26
N ALA A 32 3.23 10.54 5.47
CA ALA A 32 2.52 11.65 6.06
C ALA A 32 1.46 11.18 7.05
N GLU A 33 1.20 12.00 8.06
CA GLU A 33 -0.01 11.88 8.88
C GLU A 33 -1.05 12.84 8.31
N ALA A 34 -2.26 12.34 8.06
CA ALA A 34 -3.35 13.12 7.46
C ALA A 34 -4.71 12.61 7.93
N ASP A 35 -5.68 13.50 7.99
CA ASP A 35 -7.05 13.15 8.35
C ASP A 35 -7.84 12.75 7.09
N LEU A 36 -8.32 11.51 7.06
CA LEU A 36 -9.29 11.03 6.08
C LEU A 36 -10.68 11.08 6.71
N HIS A 37 -11.46 12.12 6.42
CA HIS A 37 -12.79 12.36 7.02
C HIS A 37 -12.79 12.23 8.55
N ASP A 38 -12.02 13.09 9.22
CA ASP A 38 -11.85 13.15 10.69
C ASP A 38 -11.14 11.95 11.33
N VAL A 39 -10.57 11.04 10.53
CA VAL A 39 -9.78 9.91 11.01
C VAL A 39 -8.30 10.13 10.70
N THR A 40 -7.49 10.36 11.73
CA THR A 40 -6.04 10.51 11.60
C THR A 40 -5.38 9.20 11.18
N CYS A 41 -4.94 9.18 9.92
CA CYS A 41 -4.29 8.07 9.25
C CYS A 41 -2.79 8.36 9.05
N ILE A 42 -2.00 7.30 8.97
CA ILE A 42 -0.61 7.39 8.50
C ILE A 42 -0.61 6.81 7.09
N ILE A 43 -0.19 7.60 6.12
CA ILE A 43 -0.24 7.29 4.71
C ILE A 43 1.19 7.24 4.19
N SER A 44 1.58 6.15 3.53
CA SER A 44 2.84 6.05 2.80
C SER A 44 2.57 5.83 1.32
N ARG A 45 3.33 6.50 0.44
CA ARG A 45 3.30 6.20 -1.01
C ARG A 45 4.22 5.01 -1.30
N SER A 46 3.70 3.84 -0.97
CA SER A 46 4.34 2.53 -1.09
C SER A 46 3.34 1.49 -1.57
N GLY A 47 3.85 0.32 -1.94
CA GLY A 47 3.01 -0.69 -2.56
C GLY A 47 3.64 -2.06 -2.71
N TYR A 48 2.81 -3.03 -3.05
CA TYR A 48 3.21 -4.43 -3.23
C TYR A 48 2.56 -5.06 -4.47
N THR A 49 2.24 -4.26 -5.47
CA THR A 49 1.62 -4.71 -6.73
C THR A 49 2.40 -4.31 -7.99
N GLY A 50 3.47 -3.53 -7.85
CA GLY A 50 4.21 -2.95 -8.98
C GLY A 50 3.56 -1.70 -9.60
N GLU A 51 2.36 -1.35 -9.14
CA GLU A 51 1.65 -0.12 -9.52
C GLU A 51 1.93 1.00 -8.52
N ASP A 52 1.60 2.24 -8.89
CA ASP A 52 1.51 3.34 -7.93
C ASP A 52 0.42 3.07 -6.88
N GLY A 53 0.55 3.69 -5.72
CA GLY A 53 -0.42 3.53 -4.66
C GLY A 53 0.09 3.90 -3.28
N PHE A 54 -0.77 3.61 -2.31
CA PHE A 54 -0.59 4.00 -0.92
C PHE A 54 -0.92 2.85 0.02
N GLU A 55 -0.17 2.80 1.13
CA GLU A 55 -0.54 2.03 2.30
C GLU A 55 -1.07 2.99 3.37
N ILE A 56 -2.27 2.69 3.88
CA ILE A 56 -3.03 3.55 4.78
C ILE A 56 -3.15 2.79 6.10
N SER A 57 -2.39 3.23 7.09
CA SER A 57 -2.53 2.75 8.46
C SER A 57 -3.68 3.51 9.12
N ILE A 58 -4.69 2.80 9.61
CA ILE A 58 -5.97 3.36 10.10
C ILE A 58 -6.17 2.93 11.56
N PRO A 59 -6.65 3.79 12.48
CA PRO A 59 -7.07 3.35 13.80
C PRO A 59 -8.06 2.18 13.68
N ALA A 60 -7.85 1.09 14.43
CA ALA A 60 -8.61 -0.16 14.23
C ALA A 60 -10.14 0.04 14.33
N THR A 61 -10.60 0.97 15.18
CA THR A 61 -12.00 1.32 15.37
C THR A 61 -12.65 1.97 14.14
N SER A 62 -11.85 2.55 13.25
CA SER A 62 -12.31 3.27 12.05
C SER A 62 -11.96 2.54 10.75
N ALA A 63 -11.30 1.38 10.83
CA ALA A 63 -10.80 0.65 9.67
C ALA A 63 -11.90 0.27 8.67
N VAL A 64 -13.02 -0.27 9.16
CA VAL A 64 -14.15 -0.67 8.30
C VAL A 64 -14.76 0.54 7.60
N ASP A 65 -15.00 1.62 8.35
CA ASP A 65 -15.63 2.85 7.85
C ASP A 65 -14.77 3.53 6.76
N VAL A 66 -13.47 3.73 7.03
CA VAL A 66 -12.54 4.30 6.04
C VAL A 66 -12.43 3.41 4.79
N THR A 67 -12.37 2.08 4.96
CA THR A 67 -12.28 1.15 3.82
C THR A 67 -13.55 1.17 2.97
N GLN A 68 -14.72 1.22 3.60
CA GLN A 68 -15.99 1.29 2.89
C GLN A 68 -16.12 2.57 2.06
N ARG A 69 -15.70 3.73 2.60
CA ARG A 69 -15.66 4.98 1.84
C ARG A 69 -14.77 4.91 0.62
N LEU A 70 -13.58 4.29 0.73
CA LEU A 70 -12.72 4.06 -0.43
C LEU A 70 -13.42 3.20 -1.50
N LEU A 71 -14.16 2.17 -1.07
CA LEU A 71 -14.91 1.28 -1.97
C LEU A 71 -16.15 1.93 -2.61
N GLU A 72 -16.60 3.09 -2.14
CA GLU A 72 -17.68 3.85 -2.78
C GLU A 72 -17.22 4.52 -4.08
N HIS A 73 -15.92 4.74 -4.25
CA HIS A 73 -15.37 5.34 -5.46
C HIS A 73 -15.40 4.33 -6.64
N PRO A 74 -15.89 4.71 -7.83
CA PRO A 74 -16.11 3.77 -8.95
C PRO A 74 -14.83 3.11 -9.51
N ASP A 75 -13.67 3.75 -9.33
CA ASP A 75 -12.36 3.20 -9.73
C ASP A 75 -11.77 2.22 -8.68
N VAL A 76 -12.46 1.93 -7.57
CA VAL A 76 -11.94 1.10 -6.48
C VAL A 76 -12.71 -0.20 -6.36
N LEU A 77 -11.97 -1.31 -6.29
CA LEU A 77 -12.53 -2.65 -6.05
C LEU A 77 -11.73 -3.36 -4.96
N ALA A 78 -12.42 -4.16 -4.15
CA ALA A 78 -11.77 -5.03 -3.18
C ALA A 78 -11.10 -6.21 -3.90
N ILE A 79 -9.85 -6.50 -3.55
CA ILE A 79 -9.12 -7.66 -4.04
C ILE A 79 -8.71 -8.59 -2.89
N GLY A 80 -8.65 -9.88 -3.19
CA GLY A 80 -8.19 -10.90 -2.25
C GLY A 80 -6.70 -11.21 -2.36
N LEU A 81 -6.24 -12.13 -1.51
CA LEU A 81 -4.83 -12.54 -1.45
C LEU A 81 -4.30 -13.18 -2.74
N GLY A 82 -5.16 -13.89 -3.50
CA GLY A 82 -4.73 -14.51 -4.76
C GLY A 82 -4.32 -13.48 -5.83
N ALA A 83 -5.07 -12.37 -5.95
CA ALA A 83 -4.70 -11.28 -6.85
C ALA A 83 -3.41 -10.58 -6.38
N ARG A 84 -3.28 -10.35 -5.07
CA ARG A 84 -2.06 -9.77 -4.48
C ARG A 84 -0.83 -10.63 -4.78
N ASP A 85 -0.92 -11.95 -4.62
CA ASP A 85 0.21 -12.87 -4.88
C ASP A 85 0.61 -12.90 -6.35
N SER A 86 -0.36 -12.80 -7.28
CA SER A 86 -0.05 -12.66 -8.71
C SER A 86 0.69 -11.36 -9.01
N LEU A 87 0.15 -10.22 -8.55
CA LEU A 87 0.68 -8.89 -8.87
C LEU A 87 2.08 -8.67 -8.30
N ARG A 88 2.31 -9.07 -7.04
CA ARG A 88 3.65 -8.95 -6.42
C ARG A 88 4.70 -9.78 -7.15
N LEU A 89 4.30 -10.96 -7.65
CA LEU A 89 5.19 -11.86 -8.39
C LEU A 89 5.54 -11.26 -9.76
N GLU A 90 4.55 -10.70 -10.46
CA GLU A 90 4.76 -9.98 -11.72
C GLU A 90 5.67 -8.75 -11.53
N ALA A 91 5.55 -8.07 -10.39
CA ALA A 91 6.41 -6.96 -9.99
C ALA A 91 7.82 -7.36 -9.50
N GLY A 92 8.11 -8.66 -9.36
CA GLY A 92 9.39 -9.16 -8.88
C GLY A 92 9.64 -8.93 -7.38
N LEU A 93 8.58 -8.78 -6.58
CA LEU A 93 8.68 -8.53 -5.14
C LEU A 93 8.69 -9.84 -4.34
N CYS A 94 9.70 -9.99 -3.47
CA CYS A 94 9.89 -11.17 -2.63
C CYS A 94 8.81 -11.29 -1.55
N LEU A 95 8.33 -12.52 -1.33
CA LEU A 95 7.50 -12.93 -0.21
C LEU A 95 8.33 -13.78 0.76
N TYR A 96 8.48 -13.30 1.99
CA TYR A 96 9.21 -14.04 3.02
C TYR A 96 8.53 -15.38 3.34
N GLY A 97 9.34 -16.44 3.49
CA GLY A 97 8.90 -17.82 3.67
C GLY A 97 8.63 -18.58 2.36
N ASN A 98 8.53 -17.87 1.23
CA ASN A 98 8.39 -18.46 -0.10
C ASN A 98 9.65 -18.23 -0.95
N ASP A 99 10.04 -16.96 -1.13
CA ASP A 99 11.15 -16.59 -2.01
C ASP A 99 12.44 -16.29 -1.23
N ILE A 100 12.30 -15.83 0.01
CA ILE A 100 13.42 -15.50 0.91
C ILE A 100 13.15 -16.00 2.32
N ASP A 101 14.22 -16.34 3.02
CA ASP A 101 14.20 -16.74 4.43
C ASP A 101 15.57 -16.44 5.07
N THR A 102 15.80 -16.89 6.30
CA THR A 102 17.09 -16.71 6.99
C THR A 102 18.26 -17.49 6.35
N GLY A 103 17.98 -18.43 5.45
CA GLY A 103 18.99 -19.19 4.70
C GLY A 103 19.35 -18.56 3.35
N THR A 104 18.56 -17.59 2.89
CA THR A 104 18.74 -16.90 1.61
C THR A 104 19.49 -15.58 1.84
N THR A 105 20.64 -15.42 1.20
CA THR A 105 21.38 -14.16 1.27
C THR A 105 20.72 -13.09 0.41
N PRO A 106 20.87 -11.78 0.72
CA PRO A 106 20.32 -10.73 -0.12
C PRO A 106 20.84 -10.76 -1.57
N VAL A 107 22.07 -11.24 -1.80
CA VAL A 107 22.64 -11.40 -3.15
C VAL A 107 21.90 -12.49 -3.93
N GLU A 108 21.63 -13.64 -3.30
CA GLU A 108 20.85 -14.72 -3.94
C GLU A 108 19.41 -14.29 -4.27
N ALA A 109 18.87 -13.35 -3.49
CA ALA A 109 17.54 -12.78 -3.69
C ALA A 109 17.50 -11.57 -4.65
N ALA A 110 18.63 -11.15 -5.25
CA ALA A 110 18.74 -9.92 -6.06
C ALA A 110 18.31 -8.64 -5.29
N LEU A 111 18.62 -8.57 -4.00
CA LEU A 111 18.31 -7.47 -3.08
C LEU A 111 19.58 -6.70 -2.64
N GLU A 112 20.66 -6.73 -3.42
CA GLU A 112 21.91 -6.03 -3.07
C GLU A 112 21.72 -4.53 -2.89
N TRP A 113 20.75 -3.96 -3.62
CA TRP A 113 20.38 -2.55 -3.56
C TRP A 113 19.84 -2.12 -2.19
N ALA A 114 19.40 -3.06 -1.34
CA ALA A 114 18.81 -2.78 -0.03
C ALA A 114 19.84 -2.80 1.12
N ILE A 115 21.11 -3.15 0.86
CA ILE A 115 22.20 -3.12 1.84
C ILE A 115 22.84 -1.74 1.85
N GLN A 116 23.02 -1.13 3.02
CA GLN A 116 23.70 0.16 3.23
C GLN A 116 24.98 0.03 4.04
#